data_AF-D3BCM4-F1
#
_entry.id   AF-D3BCM4-F1
#
_cell.length_a   1.000
_cell.length_b   1.000
_cell.length_c   1.000
_cell.angle_alpha   90.00
_cell.angle_beta   90.00
_cell.angle_gamma   90.00
#
_symmetry.space_group_name_H-M   'P 1'
#
loop_
_entity.id
_entity.type
_entity.pdbx_description
1 polymer ?
#
loop_
_entity_poly.entity_id
_entity_poly.type
_entity_poly.pdbx_seq_one_letter_code
_entity_poly.pdbx_strand_id
1 'polypeptide(L)'
;MTVIEISDGQLHSELKKAGEKLVIVDFTAVWCGPCRMISPVFEQLASQPQYQQKAVFLKCDVDKCRVLRERKRKRKKESEWEATAQQCSVSAMPTFQFFLNSKKVAEFSGADPGQLKSTLEKYLPANVSFNTPGHALGSGGSGTSRLLDLQNQMPKTSNEPLKANPQMLSELKEMGFPENRAVKALLIVKNESTNAAMEWIFANMDNPDIDEPLSNDNNNNNNNNNNNNNNNSSTTTTTSSTTTDSSSSTTTPSSSTSEPTLHNALCDICTQQIVGIRYKCNKCPNYDLCQVCKDSGKHPADHDFTAHEKDIVNPQLTDEERKLQREKLEARILELRKKKAEDEAKREIDREITRRSSGKMQQESLTKWQEQQIKRETEKAKKEKEDELRAKQRIRDKIAQDKLERAAKKTGTPVPEAAPAAAPAPAVVTPTAPTAVPDQVLIQIRLQTGEVVRATFKPTDTLSTVHAHLAANGQSGSFKLSTTYPRKIYDSAEMKSTTLLAAGLVPNGTLMVTK
;
A
#
# COMPACT_ATOMS: atom_id res chain seq x y z
N MET A 1 0.38 1.86 31.00
CA MET A 1 -0.18 0.82 30.12
C MET A 1 0.68 0.74 28.88
N THR A 2 1.00 -0.48 28.49
CA THR A 2 1.79 -0.79 27.30
C THR A 2 0.91 -0.79 26.06
N VAL A 3 1.50 -0.45 24.91
CA VAL A 3 0.87 -0.66 23.60
C VAL A 3 0.54 -2.16 23.45
N ILE A 4 -0.68 -2.47 22.99
CA ILE A 4 -1.14 -3.86 22.81
C ILE A 4 -0.85 -4.27 21.38
N GLU A 5 -0.01 -5.29 21.17
CA GLU A 5 0.16 -5.89 19.85
C GLU A 5 -1.04 -6.79 19.52
N ILE A 6 -1.67 -6.56 18.37
CA ILE A 6 -2.80 -7.36 17.89
C ILE A 6 -2.42 -8.18 16.65
N SER A 7 -2.98 -9.39 16.59
CA SER A 7 -2.89 -10.31 15.45
C SER A 7 -4.24 -10.41 14.71
N ASP A 8 -4.27 -11.19 13.62
CA ASP A 8 -5.46 -11.31 12.79
C ASP A 8 -6.72 -11.73 13.56
N GLY A 9 -7.81 -10.99 13.34
CA GLY A 9 -9.12 -11.26 13.94
C GLY A 9 -9.28 -10.76 15.38
N GLN A 10 -8.24 -10.21 16.01
CA GLN A 10 -8.32 -9.70 17.39
C GLN A 10 -8.84 -8.25 17.47
N LEU A 11 -8.80 -7.49 16.37
CA LEU A 11 -9.23 -6.09 16.36
C LEU A 11 -10.66 -5.89 16.84
N HIS A 12 -11.62 -6.68 16.33
CA HIS A 12 -13.04 -6.57 16.74
C HIS A 12 -13.25 -6.87 18.23
N SER A 13 -12.47 -7.80 18.77
CA SER A 13 -12.52 -8.16 20.19
C SER A 13 -12.02 -6.99 21.04
N GLU A 14 -10.90 -6.38 20.68
CA GLU A 14 -10.33 -5.24 21.40
C GLU A 14 -11.19 -3.98 21.27
N LEU A 15 -11.82 -3.74 20.10
CA LEU A 15 -12.79 -2.65 19.93
C LEU A 15 -13.99 -2.79 20.86
N LYS A 16 -14.55 -4.01 20.99
CA LYS A 16 -15.65 -4.27 21.92
C LYS A 16 -15.22 -4.13 23.38
N LYS A 17 -14.02 -4.58 23.73
CA LYS A 17 -13.47 -4.49 25.08
C LYS A 17 -13.18 -3.06 25.52
N ALA A 18 -12.81 -2.19 24.57
CA ALA A 18 -12.54 -0.78 24.84
C ALA A 18 -13.80 0.03 25.15
N GLY A 19 -14.97 -0.36 24.63
CA GLY A 19 -16.25 0.29 24.89
C GLY A 19 -16.25 1.76 24.43
N GLU A 20 -16.40 2.67 25.39
CA GLU A 20 -16.45 4.13 25.15
C GLU A 20 -15.06 4.79 25.05
N LYS A 21 -13.98 4.04 25.29
CA LYS A 21 -12.61 4.56 25.18
C LYS A 21 -12.22 4.72 23.71
N LEU A 22 -11.41 5.73 23.43
CA LEU A 22 -10.83 5.94 22.11
C LEU A 22 -9.81 4.85 21.80
N VAL A 23 -9.99 4.09 20.72
CA VAL A 23 -9.02 3.08 20.28
C VAL A 23 -8.20 3.63 19.13
N ILE A 24 -6.87 3.63 19.26
CA ILE A 24 -5.95 4.03 18.19
C ILE A 24 -5.19 2.79 17.72
N VAL A 25 -5.24 2.51 16.42
CA VAL A 25 -4.53 1.38 15.79
C VAL A 25 -3.40 1.92 14.92
N ASP A 26 -2.16 1.57 15.24
CA ASP A 26 -0.97 1.77 14.41
C ASP A 26 -0.76 0.57 13.49
N PHE A 27 -1.03 0.73 12.19
CA PHE A 27 -0.69 -0.27 11.18
C PHE A 27 0.73 -0.06 10.69
N THR A 28 1.61 -1.01 11.04
CA THR A 28 3.06 -0.86 10.94
C THR A 28 3.71 -2.05 10.22
N ALA A 29 4.97 -1.90 9.82
CA ALA A 29 5.77 -2.97 9.23
C ALA A 29 7.25 -2.84 9.64
N VAL A 30 7.95 -3.96 9.85
CA VAL A 30 9.35 -3.96 10.30
C VAL A 30 10.29 -3.33 9.27
N TRP A 31 10.00 -3.50 7.98
CA TRP A 31 10.78 -2.95 6.87
C TRP A 31 10.46 -1.48 6.56
N CYS A 32 9.43 -0.91 7.18
CA CYS A 32 9.02 0.47 6.95
C CYS A 32 9.87 1.45 7.78
N GLY A 33 10.74 2.20 7.12
CA GLY A 33 11.59 3.22 7.76
C GLY A 33 10.82 4.29 8.54
N PRO A 34 9.79 4.95 7.96
CA PRO A 34 8.95 5.91 8.66
C PRO A 34 8.25 5.34 9.91
N CYS A 35 7.85 4.07 9.86
CA CYS A 35 7.24 3.37 10.98
C CYS A 35 8.17 3.27 12.20
N ARG A 36 9.47 3.08 11.97
CA ARG A 36 10.48 3.05 13.04
C ARG A 36 10.64 4.40 13.73
N MET A 37 10.43 5.51 13.01
CA MET A 37 10.53 6.86 13.58
C MET A 37 9.33 7.19 14.46
N ILE A 38 8.12 6.79 14.06
CA ILE A 38 6.89 7.13 14.79
C ILE A 38 6.58 6.16 15.95
N SER A 39 7.04 4.91 15.90
CA SER A 39 6.85 3.89 16.96
C SER A 39 7.21 4.39 18.37
N PRO A 40 8.39 4.99 18.63
CA PRO A 40 8.72 5.47 19.98
C PRO A 40 7.81 6.62 20.43
N VAL A 41 7.35 7.48 19.52
CA VAL A 41 6.41 8.56 19.85
C VAL A 41 5.04 7.99 20.22
N PHE A 42 4.57 6.98 19.47
CA PHE A 42 3.33 6.28 19.75
C PHE A 42 3.37 5.57 21.13
N GLU A 43 4.48 4.90 21.45
CA GLU A 43 4.70 4.26 22.76
C GLU A 43 4.80 5.30 23.90
N GLN A 44 5.42 6.45 23.65
CA GLN A 44 5.48 7.55 24.62
C GLN A 44 4.09 8.13 24.90
N LEU A 45 3.24 8.30 23.88
CA LEU A 45 1.85 8.73 24.05
C LEU A 45 1.04 7.69 24.81
N ALA A 46 1.21 6.40 24.51
CA ALA A 46 0.57 5.33 25.27
C ALA A 46 1.02 5.30 26.75
N SER A 47 2.25 5.70 27.04
CA SER A 47 2.82 5.72 28.39
C SER A 47 2.31 6.90 29.25
N GLN A 48 1.70 7.92 28.65
CA GLN A 48 1.23 9.11 29.35
C GLN A 48 -0.08 8.84 30.14
N PRO A 49 -0.13 9.13 31.46
CA PRO A 49 -1.29 8.83 32.31
C PRO A 49 -2.63 9.42 31.83
N GLN A 50 -2.59 10.62 31.23
CA GLN A 50 -3.76 11.32 30.71
C GLN A 50 -4.46 10.55 29.58
N TYR A 51 -3.73 9.75 28.83
CA TYR A 51 -4.27 8.98 27.71
C TYR A 51 -4.63 7.56 28.11
N GLN A 52 -3.92 6.94 29.07
CA GLN A 52 -4.18 5.55 29.49
C GLN A 52 -5.58 5.31 30.06
N GLN A 53 -6.18 6.31 30.70
CA GLN A 53 -7.52 6.17 31.23
C GLN A 53 -8.61 6.28 30.15
N LYS A 54 -8.34 7.05 29.09
CA LYS A 54 -9.32 7.48 28.09
C LYS A 54 -9.15 6.84 26.71
N ALA A 55 -7.98 6.25 26.45
CA ALA A 55 -7.62 5.70 25.16
C ALA A 55 -6.88 4.35 25.29
N VAL A 56 -7.02 3.52 24.27
CA VAL A 56 -6.36 2.22 24.11
C VAL A 56 -5.50 2.27 22.86
N PHE A 57 -4.21 1.95 23.01
CA PHE A 57 -3.24 1.97 21.92
C PHE A 57 -2.97 0.55 21.45
N LEU A 58 -3.31 0.26 20.19
CA LEU A 58 -3.12 -1.02 19.53
C LEU A 58 -2.07 -0.88 18.43
N LYS A 59 -1.26 -1.91 18.24
CA LYS A 59 -0.26 -2.01 17.17
C LYS A 59 -0.50 -3.26 16.35
N CYS A 60 -0.64 -3.09 15.04
CA CYS A 60 -0.94 -4.16 14.10
C CYS A 60 0.19 -4.25 13.07
N ASP A 61 0.98 -5.31 13.13
CA ASP A 61 2.01 -5.58 12.13
C ASP A 61 1.37 -6.20 10.89
N VAL A 62 1.42 -5.50 9.77
CA VAL A 62 0.76 -5.93 8.52
C VAL A 62 1.40 -7.18 7.93
N ASP A 63 2.68 -7.45 8.19
CA ASP A 63 3.35 -8.67 7.72
C ASP A 63 2.90 -9.88 8.56
N LYS A 64 2.72 -9.70 9.88
CA LYS A 64 2.15 -10.74 10.75
C LYS A 64 0.67 -11.00 10.42
N CYS A 65 -0.05 -9.99 9.93
CA CYS A 65 -1.46 -10.06 9.55
C CYS A 65 -1.71 -10.49 8.09
N ARG A 66 -0.67 -10.90 7.34
CA ARG A 66 -0.77 -11.29 5.92
C ARG A 66 -0.94 -12.80 5.70
N VAL A 67 -1.00 -13.60 6.76
CA VAL A 67 -0.71 -15.05 6.69
C VAL A 67 -1.87 -15.92 6.12
N LEU A 68 -3.02 -15.36 5.73
CA LEU A 68 -4.14 -16.15 5.16
C LEU A 68 -4.42 -15.90 3.66
N ARG A 69 -3.39 -16.07 2.81
CA ARG A 69 -3.61 -16.33 1.37
C ARG A 69 -3.12 -17.73 0.99
N GLU A 70 -3.68 -18.74 1.63
CA GLU A 70 -3.58 -20.10 1.11
C GLU A 70 -4.58 -20.22 -0.05
N ARG A 71 -4.04 -20.40 -1.27
CA ARG A 71 -4.79 -20.52 -2.52
C ARG A 71 -5.99 -21.47 -2.33
N LYS A 72 -7.22 -20.95 -2.45
CA LYS A 72 -8.45 -21.74 -2.57
C LYS A 72 -8.36 -22.66 -3.80
N ARG A 73 -7.77 -23.84 -3.66
CA ARG A 73 -8.09 -25.00 -4.49
C ARG A 73 -9.11 -25.84 -3.73
N LYS A 74 -10.38 -25.60 -4.10
CA LYS A 74 -11.56 -26.47 -4.01
C LYS A 74 -11.82 -27.20 -2.67
N ARG A 75 -12.98 -26.83 -2.13
CA ARG A 75 -13.86 -27.54 -1.17
C ARG A 75 -13.58 -27.25 0.30
N LYS A 76 -14.61 -26.63 0.89
CA LYS A 76 -15.07 -26.70 2.28
C LYS A 76 -14.86 -25.40 3.06
N LYS A 77 -16.00 -24.74 3.27
CA LYS A 77 -16.36 -23.75 4.28
C LYS A 77 -15.39 -23.72 5.46
N GLU A 78 -14.34 -22.92 5.31
CA GLU A 78 -13.49 -22.44 6.38
C GLU A 78 -13.87 -20.97 6.54
N SER A 79 -14.20 -20.58 7.77
CA SER A 79 -14.61 -19.23 8.11
C SER A 79 -13.59 -18.23 7.54
N GLU A 80 -14.07 -17.35 6.67
CA GLU A 80 -13.27 -16.30 6.06
C GLU A 80 -13.01 -15.23 7.11
N TRP A 81 -11.78 -15.18 7.63
CA TRP A 81 -11.27 -13.97 8.25
C TRP A 81 -10.34 -13.34 7.22
N GLU A 82 -10.81 -12.28 6.58
CA GLU A 82 -9.95 -11.39 5.79
C GLU A 82 -8.94 -10.74 6.74
N ALA A 83 -7.70 -10.56 6.29
CA ALA A 83 -6.63 -9.96 7.09
C ALA A 83 -7.09 -8.63 7.72
N THR A 84 -6.76 -8.39 8.99
CA THR A 84 -7.24 -7.22 9.74
C THR A 84 -6.92 -5.90 9.04
N ALA A 85 -5.72 -5.79 8.46
CA ALA A 85 -5.28 -4.65 7.67
C ALA A 85 -6.11 -4.45 6.39
N GLN A 86 -6.53 -5.55 5.75
CA GLN A 86 -7.34 -5.51 4.54
C GLN A 86 -8.79 -5.10 4.85
N GLN A 87 -9.35 -5.60 5.95
CA GLN A 87 -10.66 -5.15 6.44
C GLN A 87 -10.66 -3.66 6.76
N CYS A 88 -9.55 -3.14 7.29
CA CYS A 88 -9.39 -1.72 7.59
C CYS A 88 -9.00 -0.87 6.38
N SER A 89 -8.88 -1.46 5.18
CA SER A 89 -8.50 -0.77 3.92
C SER A 89 -7.15 -0.04 3.99
N VAL A 90 -6.18 -0.59 4.72
CA VAL A 90 -4.84 0.01 4.85
C VAL A 90 -4.01 -0.27 3.61
N SER A 91 -3.56 0.80 2.92
CA SER A 91 -2.78 0.72 1.68
C SER A 91 -1.32 1.21 1.81
N ALA A 92 -1.02 1.98 2.86
CA ALA A 92 0.30 2.55 3.12
C ALA A 92 0.65 2.43 4.62
N MET A 93 1.95 2.37 4.94
CA MET A 93 2.42 2.33 6.33
C MET A 93 3.38 3.49 6.61
N PRO A 94 3.34 4.08 7.82
CA PRO A 94 2.39 3.80 8.89
C PRO A 94 1.01 4.40 8.58
N THR A 95 -0.06 3.74 9.02
CA THR A 95 -1.43 4.29 8.99
C THR A 95 -2.03 4.21 10.37
N PHE A 96 -2.59 5.33 10.83
CA PHE A 96 -3.25 5.43 12.13
C PHE A 96 -4.76 5.52 11.92
N GLN A 97 -5.50 4.61 12.54
CA GLN A 97 -6.96 4.65 12.54
C GLN A 97 -7.50 4.83 13.95
N PHE A 98 -8.48 5.70 14.09
CA PHE A 98 -9.10 6.06 15.36
C PHE A 98 -10.53 5.53 15.38
N PHE A 99 -10.88 4.81 16.44
CA PHE A 99 -12.21 4.23 16.62
C PHE A 99 -12.82 4.68 17.95
N LEU A 100 -14.10 5.04 17.91
CA LEU A 100 -14.91 5.34 19.07
C LEU A 100 -16.22 4.54 18.96
N ASN A 101 -16.64 3.85 20.01
CA ASN A 101 -17.83 2.99 19.98
C ASN A 101 -17.84 2.00 18.80
N SER A 102 -16.69 1.38 18.52
CA SER A 102 -16.48 0.47 17.38
C SER A 102 -16.70 1.08 15.98
N LYS A 103 -16.76 2.42 15.86
CA LYS A 103 -16.88 3.14 14.59
C LYS A 103 -15.60 3.94 14.31
N LYS A 104 -15.09 3.88 13.07
CA LYS A 104 -13.95 4.67 12.64
C LYS A 104 -14.33 6.16 12.60
N VAL A 105 -13.62 6.99 13.37
CA VAL A 105 -13.87 8.44 13.48
C VAL A 105 -12.84 9.29 12.73
N ALA A 106 -11.61 8.79 12.60
CA ALA A 106 -10.55 9.44 11.84
C ALA A 106 -9.51 8.43 11.36
N GLU A 107 -8.78 8.82 10.32
CA GLU A 107 -7.67 8.07 9.75
C GLU A 107 -6.69 9.04 9.10
N PHE A 108 -5.40 8.74 9.20
CA PHE A 108 -4.37 9.36 8.37
C PHE A 108 -3.20 8.40 8.18
N SER A 109 -2.46 8.59 7.10
CA SER A 109 -1.24 7.85 6.77
C SER A 109 -0.01 8.75 6.86
N GLY A 110 1.12 8.16 7.24
CA GLY A 110 2.40 8.86 7.37
C GLY A 110 2.90 8.99 8.80
N ALA A 111 4.22 9.21 8.93
CA ALA A 111 4.92 9.30 10.20
C ALA A 111 4.96 10.75 10.73
N ASP A 112 3.80 11.32 11.06
CA ASP A 112 3.67 12.67 11.61
C ASP A 112 3.29 12.65 13.10
N PRO A 113 4.22 12.97 14.02
CA PRO A 113 3.95 13.06 15.45
C PRO A 113 2.95 14.15 15.84
N GLY A 114 2.96 15.28 15.14
CA GLY A 114 2.10 16.43 15.43
C GLY A 114 0.65 16.14 15.07
N GLN A 115 0.43 15.56 13.89
CA GLN A 115 -0.90 15.13 13.45
C GLN A 115 -1.46 14.01 14.34
N LEU A 116 -0.62 13.05 14.75
CA LEU A 116 -0.99 11.98 15.68
C LEU A 116 -1.51 12.56 17.01
N LYS A 117 -0.75 13.48 17.62
CA LYS A 117 -1.12 14.09 18.89
C LYS A 117 -2.36 14.98 18.77
N SER A 118 -2.45 15.80 17.73
CA SER A 118 -3.60 16.67 17.48
C SER A 118 -4.90 15.89 17.27
N THR A 119 -4.85 14.80 16.49
CA THR A 119 -6.00 13.93 16.24
C THR A 119 -6.41 13.18 17.52
N LEU A 120 -5.43 12.72 18.31
CA LEU A 120 -5.67 12.10 19.61
C LEU A 120 -6.41 13.05 20.57
N GLU A 121 -5.94 14.29 20.71
CA GLU A 121 -6.56 15.30 21.58
C GLU A 121 -7.95 15.71 21.09
N LYS A 122 -8.15 15.80 19.77
CA LYS A 122 -9.44 16.14 19.15
C LYS A 122 -10.55 15.12 19.43
N TYR A 123 -10.22 13.83 19.39
CA TYR A 123 -11.18 12.74 19.56
C TYR A 123 -11.16 12.11 20.95
N LEU A 124 -10.36 12.65 21.87
CA LEU A 124 -10.37 12.22 23.25
C LEU A 124 -11.73 12.56 23.86
N PRO A 125 -12.48 11.60 24.44
CA PRO A 125 -13.72 11.93 25.11
C PRO A 125 -13.43 12.86 26.29
N ALA A 126 -14.01 14.07 26.25
CA ALA A 126 -14.08 14.94 27.42
C ALA A 126 -14.92 14.22 28.46
N ASN A 127 -14.36 13.98 29.65
CA ASN A 127 -15.11 13.31 30.70
C ASN A 127 -16.28 14.23 31.08
N VAL A 128 -17.50 13.71 30.98
CA VAL A 128 -18.71 14.33 31.51
C VAL A 128 -18.50 14.42 33.02
N SER A 129 -18.11 15.61 33.50
CA SER A 129 -18.32 15.94 34.91
C SER A 129 -19.82 15.86 35.14
N PHE A 130 -20.20 14.89 35.96
CA PHE A 130 -21.55 14.70 36.44
C PHE A 130 -21.89 15.86 37.38
N ASN A 131 -22.30 17.01 36.81
CA ASN A 131 -22.90 18.08 37.59
C ASN A 131 -24.34 17.66 37.92
N THR A 132 -24.52 17.01 39.06
CA THR A 132 -25.80 17.06 39.77
C THR A 132 -26.10 18.52 40.12
N PRO A 133 -27.37 18.97 40.12
CA PRO A 133 -27.74 20.31 40.58
C PRO A 133 -27.57 20.43 42.11
N GLY A 134 -26.33 20.49 42.57
CA GLY A 134 -25.98 20.85 43.93
C GLY A 134 -25.81 22.37 44.01
N HIS A 135 -26.71 23.03 44.72
CA HIS A 135 -26.63 24.43 45.11
C HIS A 135 -25.23 24.78 45.65
N ALA A 136 -24.55 25.77 45.05
CA ALA A 136 -23.47 26.49 45.73
C ALA A 136 -23.42 27.95 45.26
N LEU A 137 -23.46 28.83 46.26
CA LEU A 137 -23.45 30.28 46.20
C LEU A 137 -22.03 30.80 45.94
N GLY A 138 -21.93 31.83 45.10
CA GLY A 138 -21.03 32.96 45.36
C GLY A 138 -19.68 33.01 44.64
N SER A 139 -19.47 34.16 43.99
CA SER A 139 -18.20 34.81 43.60
C SER A 139 -17.33 34.12 42.54
N GLY A 140 -16.91 34.77 41.46
CA GLY A 140 -16.96 36.18 41.13
C GLY A 140 -15.66 36.59 40.41
N GLY A 141 -15.79 37.04 39.16
CA GLY A 141 -14.81 37.83 38.39
C GLY A 141 -13.54 37.08 37.92
N SER A 142 -12.91 37.39 36.82
CA SER A 142 -13.05 38.48 35.85
C SER A 142 -12.17 38.12 34.65
N GLY A 143 -12.59 38.43 33.43
CA GLY A 143 -11.77 38.20 32.24
C GLY A 143 -12.51 38.18 30.92
N THR A 144 -13.55 38.99 30.78
CA THR A 144 -14.16 39.31 29.48
C THR A 144 -13.17 40.11 28.65
N SER A 145 -12.76 39.58 27.50
CA SER A 145 -12.42 40.43 26.36
C SER A 145 -12.62 39.68 25.05
N ARG A 146 -13.49 40.27 24.21
CA ARG A 146 -13.67 40.07 22.77
C ARG A 146 -14.42 38.82 22.30
N LEU A 147 -15.72 38.85 22.58
CA LEU A 147 -16.75 38.49 21.61
C LEU A 147 -16.98 39.71 20.69
N LEU A 148 -17.18 39.45 19.38
CA LEU A 148 -17.44 40.37 18.23
C LEU A 148 -16.24 40.60 17.31
N ASP A 149 -15.97 39.62 16.44
CA ASP A 149 -15.79 39.80 14.99
C ASP A 149 -15.19 38.53 14.36
N LEU A 150 -16.05 37.63 13.85
CA LEU A 150 -15.90 36.96 12.54
C LEU A 150 -17.10 36.01 12.29
N GLN A 151 -18.30 36.56 12.33
CA GLN A 151 -19.43 36.00 11.61
C GLN A 151 -19.21 36.30 10.11
N ASN A 152 -18.29 35.57 9.45
CA ASN A 152 -18.24 35.37 7.99
C ASN A 152 -16.98 34.58 7.60
N GLN A 153 -17.06 33.25 7.71
CA GLN A 153 -16.57 32.27 6.73
C GLN A 153 -16.72 30.87 7.31
N MET A 154 -17.96 30.35 7.26
CA MET A 154 -18.16 28.91 7.22
C MET A 154 -17.70 28.44 5.83
N PRO A 155 -16.80 27.44 5.68
CA PRO A 155 -16.77 26.69 4.44
C PRO A 155 -18.10 25.94 4.37
N LYS A 156 -18.93 26.36 3.42
CA LYS A 156 -20.16 25.68 3.03
C LYS A 156 -19.83 24.21 2.82
N THR A 157 -20.46 23.33 3.58
CA THR A 157 -20.62 21.94 3.19
C THR A 157 -21.51 21.92 1.95
N SER A 158 -20.94 22.09 0.77
CA SER A 158 -21.63 21.76 -0.47
C SER A 158 -21.60 20.24 -0.56
N ASN A 159 -22.75 19.64 -0.28
CA ASN A 159 -23.13 18.36 -0.83
C ASN A 159 -23.34 18.57 -2.35
N GLU A 160 -22.25 18.91 -3.07
CA GLU A 160 -22.23 19.02 -4.53
C GLU A 160 -21.86 17.66 -5.10
N PRO A 161 -22.56 17.19 -6.16
CA PRO A 161 -22.15 15.99 -6.86
C PRO A 161 -20.71 16.19 -7.35
N LEU A 162 -19.83 15.24 -6.99
CA LEU A 162 -18.45 15.21 -7.48
C LEU A 162 -18.49 15.37 -9.00
N LYS A 163 -17.99 16.49 -9.50
CA LYS A 163 -17.90 16.80 -10.92
C LYS A 163 -16.48 16.54 -11.40
N ALA A 164 -16.32 16.05 -12.62
CA ALA A 164 -15.00 15.86 -13.21
C ALA A 164 -14.28 17.21 -13.34
N ASN A 165 -13.00 17.26 -12.96
CA ASN A 165 -12.20 18.47 -13.04
C ASN A 165 -12.00 18.87 -14.53
N PRO A 166 -12.43 20.08 -14.94
CA PRO A 166 -12.41 20.49 -16.34
C PRO A 166 -10.99 20.58 -16.94
N GLN A 167 -9.96 20.87 -16.15
CA GLN A 167 -8.58 20.95 -16.65
C GLN A 167 -8.05 19.56 -17.02
N MET A 168 -8.27 18.58 -16.13
CA MET A 168 -7.87 17.19 -16.34
C MET A 168 -8.67 16.54 -17.46
N LEU A 169 -9.95 16.93 -17.59
CA LEU A 169 -10.81 16.49 -18.68
C LEU A 169 -10.32 17.04 -20.03
N SER A 170 -9.89 18.31 -20.09
CA SER A 170 -9.32 18.91 -21.30
C SER A 170 -8.03 18.18 -21.71
N GLU A 171 -7.16 17.88 -20.77
CA GLU A 171 -5.90 17.18 -21.02
C GLU A 171 -6.12 15.75 -21.55
N LEU A 172 -7.08 15.01 -20.98
CA LEU A 172 -7.46 13.68 -21.49
C LEU A 172 -8.10 13.74 -22.89
N LYS A 173 -8.88 14.79 -23.18
CA LYS A 173 -9.45 15.02 -24.51
C LYS A 173 -8.38 15.38 -25.54
N GLU A 174 -7.39 16.19 -25.15
CA GLU A 174 -6.21 16.51 -25.99
C GLU A 174 -5.35 15.28 -26.27
N MET A 175 -5.27 14.34 -25.33
CA MET A 175 -4.62 13.04 -25.51
C MET A 175 -5.46 12.04 -26.33
N GLY A 176 -6.66 12.43 -26.78
CA GLY A 176 -7.50 11.66 -27.69
C GLY A 176 -8.50 10.71 -27.03
N PHE A 177 -8.71 10.80 -25.71
CA PHE A 177 -9.73 10.00 -25.04
C PHE A 177 -11.14 10.60 -25.23
N PRO A 178 -12.17 9.78 -25.51
CA PRO A 178 -13.56 10.25 -25.57
C PRO A 178 -14.01 10.94 -24.28
N GLU A 179 -14.80 12.00 -24.39
CA GLU A 179 -15.21 12.84 -23.26
C GLU A 179 -15.95 12.06 -22.17
N ASN A 180 -16.89 11.19 -22.55
CA ASN A 180 -17.64 10.36 -21.59
C ASN A 180 -16.73 9.42 -20.79
N ARG A 181 -15.74 8.84 -21.47
CA ARG A 181 -14.74 7.94 -20.88
C ARG A 181 -13.83 8.66 -19.91
N ALA A 182 -13.36 9.84 -20.30
CA ALA A 182 -12.51 10.69 -19.46
C ALA A 182 -13.27 11.21 -18.23
N VAL A 183 -14.54 11.62 -18.38
CA VAL A 183 -15.40 12.01 -17.24
C VAL A 183 -15.59 10.83 -16.28
N LYS A 184 -15.94 9.65 -16.79
CA LYS A 184 -16.16 8.43 -15.98
C LYS A 184 -14.88 8.02 -15.23
N ALA A 185 -13.73 8.03 -15.91
CA ALA A 185 -12.44 7.76 -15.31
C ALA A 185 -12.12 8.73 -14.17
N LEU A 186 -12.26 10.05 -14.43
CA LEU A 186 -12.00 11.11 -13.45
C LEU A 186 -12.92 11.04 -12.23
N LEU A 187 -14.19 10.67 -12.41
CA LEU A 187 -15.12 10.49 -11.29
C LEU A 187 -14.78 9.27 -10.43
N ILE A 188 -14.34 8.17 -11.05
CA ILE A 188 -13.97 6.95 -10.34
C ILE A 188 -12.66 7.14 -9.57
N VAL A 189 -11.66 7.79 -10.17
CA VAL A 189 -10.40 8.16 -9.48
C VAL A 189 -10.54 9.43 -8.64
N LYS A 190 -11.76 9.96 -8.48
CA LYS A 190 -12.08 11.16 -7.67
C LYS A 190 -11.18 12.37 -7.97
N ASN A 191 -10.85 12.59 -9.24
CA ASN A 191 -9.98 13.67 -9.73
C ASN A 191 -8.54 13.64 -9.14
N GLU A 192 -8.00 12.47 -8.80
CA GLU A 192 -6.66 12.33 -8.18
C GLU A 192 -5.50 12.76 -9.10
N SER A 193 -5.44 12.25 -10.34
CA SER A 193 -4.46 12.68 -11.36
C SER A 193 -4.90 12.26 -12.77
N THR A 194 -4.37 12.92 -13.81
CA THR A 194 -4.62 12.55 -15.22
C THR A 194 -4.04 11.17 -15.52
N ASN A 195 -2.88 10.85 -14.95
CA ASN A 195 -2.25 9.53 -15.07
C ASN A 195 -3.07 8.40 -14.43
N ALA A 196 -3.66 8.61 -13.25
CA ALA A 196 -4.54 7.63 -12.63
C ALA A 196 -5.80 7.39 -13.47
N ALA A 197 -6.36 8.46 -14.06
CA ALA A 197 -7.47 8.35 -14.98
C ALA A 197 -7.09 7.57 -16.26
N MET A 198 -5.89 7.79 -16.82
CA MET A 198 -5.38 7.02 -17.96
C MET A 198 -5.19 5.54 -17.64
N GLU A 199 -4.59 5.22 -16.48
CA GLU A 199 -4.38 3.84 -16.04
C GLU A 199 -5.71 3.10 -15.90
N TRP A 200 -6.74 3.78 -15.36
CA TRP A 200 -8.08 3.24 -15.30
C TRP A 200 -8.71 3.04 -16.69
N ILE A 201 -8.53 3.99 -17.62
CA ILE A 201 -9.03 3.88 -19.00
C ILE A 201 -8.39 2.69 -19.72
N PHE A 202 -7.07 2.51 -19.62
CA PHE A 202 -6.37 1.39 -20.26
C PHE A 202 -6.76 0.05 -19.66
N ALA A 203 -6.97 -0.02 -18.34
CA ALA A 203 -7.41 -1.24 -17.67
C ALA A 203 -8.84 -1.67 -18.04
N ASN A 204 -9.66 -0.75 -18.58
CA ASN A 204 -11.05 -0.99 -18.92
C ASN A 204 -11.35 -0.83 -20.43
N MET A 205 -10.31 -0.76 -21.27
CA MET A 205 -10.43 -0.47 -22.71
C MET A 205 -11.26 -1.50 -23.50
N ASP A 206 -11.36 -2.74 -23.01
CA ASP A 206 -12.14 -3.83 -23.63
C ASP A 206 -13.60 -3.88 -23.15
N ASN A 207 -14.03 -2.95 -22.28
CA ASN A 207 -15.40 -2.92 -21.80
C ASN A 207 -16.32 -2.20 -22.82
N PRO A 208 -17.31 -2.88 -23.42
CA PRO A 208 -18.20 -2.31 -24.42
C PRO A 208 -19.06 -1.14 -23.91
N ASP A 209 -19.24 -1.00 -22.58
CA ASP A 209 -20.11 0.00 -21.94
C ASP A 209 -19.31 1.17 -21.33
N ILE A 210 -18.04 1.32 -21.70
CA ILE A 210 -17.16 2.33 -21.10
C ILE A 210 -17.53 3.78 -21.53
N ASP A 211 -18.18 3.95 -22.68
CA ASP A 211 -18.50 5.27 -23.27
C ASP A 211 -19.95 5.74 -23.03
N GLU A 212 -20.78 4.94 -22.34
CA GLU A 212 -22.16 5.32 -22.04
C GLU A 212 -22.24 6.50 -21.05
N PRO A 213 -23.09 7.52 -21.32
CA PRO A 213 -23.24 8.68 -20.45
C PRO A 213 -23.92 8.30 -19.12
N LEU A 214 -23.32 8.70 -18.00
CA LEU A 214 -23.88 8.49 -16.66
C LEU A 214 -25.11 9.37 -16.45
N SER A 215 -26.30 8.77 -16.42
CA SER A 215 -27.52 9.42 -15.92
C SER A 215 -27.42 9.60 -14.40
N ASN A 216 -27.61 10.83 -13.95
CA ASN A 216 -27.43 11.26 -12.57
C ASN A 216 -28.64 10.88 -11.71
N ASP A 217 -28.71 9.64 -11.23
CA ASP A 217 -29.61 9.23 -10.13
C ASP A 217 -28.87 8.29 -9.16
N ASN A 218 -28.72 8.75 -7.92
CA ASN A 218 -28.27 7.95 -6.79
C ASN A 218 -29.38 6.96 -6.39
N ASN A 219 -29.18 5.65 -6.59
CA ASN A 219 -29.24 4.69 -5.49
C ASN A 219 -28.85 3.27 -5.92
N ASN A 220 -28.16 2.61 -5.00
CA ASN A 220 -27.87 1.19 -4.98
C ASN A 220 -29.10 0.30 -5.27
N ASN A 221 -28.77 -0.83 -5.91
CA ASN A 221 -29.49 -2.12 -6.02
C ASN A 221 -30.24 -2.33 -7.35
N ASN A 222 -29.71 -3.20 -8.20
CA ASN A 222 -29.98 -4.63 -8.06
C ASN A 222 -29.25 -5.51 -9.08
N ASN A 223 -28.91 -6.70 -8.59
CA ASN A 223 -29.01 -8.00 -9.25
C ASN A 223 -29.35 -8.03 -10.74
N ASN A 224 -28.51 -8.74 -11.48
CA ASN A 224 -28.87 -9.33 -12.75
C ASN A 224 -30.03 -10.32 -12.62
N ASN A 225 -30.98 -10.11 -13.54
CA ASN A 225 -32.15 -10.89 -13.88
C ASN A 225 -31.89 -12.38 -14.14
N ASN A 226 -32.96 -13.17 -14.02
CA ASN A 226 -33.35 -14.00 -15.15
C ASN A 226 -34.87 -14.07 -15.33
N ASN A 227 -35.26 -13.82 -16.58
CA ASN A 227 -36.61 -13.75 -17.14
C ASN A 227 -37.37 -15.09 -17.08
N ASN A 228 -38.71 -15.03 -17.02
CA ASN A 228 -39.55 -15.31 -18.21
C ASN A 228 -41.06 -15.15 -17.97
N ASN A 229 -41.66 -14.31 -18.82
CA ASN A 229 -42.90 -14.43 -19.59
C ASN A 229 -44.18 -15.07 -19.01
N ASN A 230 -45.23 -14.24 -19.10
CA ASN A 230 -46.48 -14.40 -19.88
C ASN A 230 -47.80 -14.34 -19.11
N ASN A 231 -48.61 -13.35 -19.51
CA ASN A 231 -50.08 -13.33 -19.75
C ASN A 231 -50.97 -13.98 -18.67
N ASN A 232 -52.06 -13.40 -18.18
CA ASN A 232 -53.10 -12.65 -18.88
C ASN A 232 -54.14 -12.15 -17.85
N SER A 233 -54.89 -11.13 -18.25
CA SER A 233 -56.31 -10.88 -17.95
C SER A 233 -56.71 -10.61 -16.50
N SER A 234 -57.14 -9.39 -16.23
CA SER A 234 -58.56 -8.96 -16.34
C SER A 234 -59.27 -9.30 -15.03
N THR A 235 -60.07 -8.44 -14.42
CA THR A 235 -60.80 -7.27 -14.88
C THR A 235 -61.38 -6.65 -13.61
N THR A 236 -61.74 -5.36 -13.70
CA THR A 236 -62.93 -4.75 -13.09
C THR A 236 -63.02 -4.72 -11.56
N THR A 237 -63.47 -3.66 -10.90
CA THR A 237 -64.01 -2.33 -11.24
C THR A 237 -64.42 -1.76 -9.87
N THR A 238 -64.48 -0.42 -9.75
CA THR A 238 -65.48 0.35 -8.96
C THR A 238 -65.63 0.02 -7.46
N THR A 239 -65.60 0.93 -6.50
CA THR A 239 -66.16 2.30 -6.38
C THR A 239 -65.83 2.69 -4.92
N SER A 240 -65.35 3.89 -4.60
CA SER A 240 -66.18 5.04 -4.18
C SER A 240 -67.15 4.67 -3.05
N SER A 241 -67.24 5.28 -1.87
CA SER A 241 -66.73 6.53 -1.31
C SER A 241 -67.15 6.60 0.18
N THR A 242 -66.61 7.59 0.89
CA THR A 242 -67.23 8.39 1.97
C THR A 242 -67.39 7.82 3.39
N THR A 243 -66.60 8.44 4.30
CA THR A 243 -67.00 9.15 5.55
C THR A 243 -68.07 8.54 6.45
N THR A 244 -67.77 8.39 7.75
CA THR A 244 -68.18 9.34 8.81
C THR A 244 -67.69 8.89 10.18
N ASP A 245 -67.50 9.89 11.04
CA ASP A 245 -67.05 9.85 12.43
C ASP A 245 -67.94 9.09 13.43
N SER A 246 -67.31 8.85 14.59
CA SER A 246 -67.86 8.89 15.95
C SER A 246 -68.56 7.67 16.56
N SER A 247 -67.87 7.16 17.60
CA SER A 247 -68.37 7.04 18.99
C SER A 247 -69.38 5.95 19.35
N SER A 248 -68.86 4.99 20.14
CA SER A 248 -69.42 4.45 21.39
C SER A 248 -70.82 3.81 21.37
N SER A 249 -70.87 2.48 21.49
CA SER A 249 -71.38 1.83 22.71
C SER A 249 -71.32 0.30 22.60
N THR A 250 -70.58 -0.29 23.54
CA THR A 250 -70.89 -1.50 24.31
C THR A 250 -71.85 -2.54 23.71
N THR A 251 -71.30 -3.69 23.34
CA THR A 251 -71.89 -5.01 23.65
C THR A 251 -70.78 -6.07 23.69
N THR A 252 -70.47 -6.56 24.87
CA THR A 252 -69.85 -7.87 25.10
C THR A 252 -70.84 -8.98 24.74
N PRO A 253 -70.34 -10.14 24.29
CA PRO A 253 -70.68 -11.36 25.01
C PRO A 253 -69.47 -12.27 25.27
N SER A 254 -69.30 -12.58 26.56
CA SER A 254 -69.14 -13.93 27.12
C SER A 254 -68.03 -14.87 26.62
N SER A 255 -66.91 -14.84 27.36
CA SER A 255 -66.27 -15.97 28.08
C SER A 255 -66.26 -17.36 27.44
N SER A 256 -65.04 -17.83 27.11
CA SER A 256 -64.59 -19.20 27.37
C SER A 256 -63.30 -19.16 28.19
N THR A 257 -63.34 -19.78 29.35
CA THR A 257 -62.34 -19.76 30.42
C THR A 257 -61.18 -20.72 30.13
N SER A 258 -59.99 -20.21 29.87
CA SER A 258 -58.72 -20.94 30.03
C SER A 258 -57.67 -19.94 30.52
N GLU A 259 -56.98 -20.25 31.62
CA GLU A 259 -55.87 -19.41 32.12
C GLU A 259 -54.88 -19.11 30.99
N PRO A 260 -54.44 -17.84 30.84
CA PRO A 260 -53.58 -17.48 29.73
C PRO A 260 -52.22 -18.15 29.90
N THR A 261 -51.81 -18.96 28.93
CA THR A 261 -50.54 -19.68 28.96
C THR A 261 -49.38 -18.66 28.97
N LEU A 262 -48.54 -18.74 30.00
CA LEU A 262 -47.37 -17.89 30.15
C LEU A 262 -46.19 -18.54 29.44
N HIS A 263 -45.61 -17.84 28.45
CA HIS A 263 -44.43 -18.34 27.76
C HIS A 263 -43.13 -17.88 28.41
N ASN A 264 -42.12 -18.75 28.46
CA ASN A 264 -40.75 -18.38 28.87
C ASN A 264 -39.99 -17.69 27.71
N ALA A 265 -40.59 -16.63 27.15
CA ALA A 265 -40.01 -15.80 26.09
C ALA A 265 -40.56 -14.36 26.16
N LEU A 266 -39.75 -13.40 25.73
CA LEU A 266 -40.10 -11.99 25.67
C LEU A 266 -40.48 -11.61 24.23
N CYS A 267 -41.43 -10.70 24.08
CA CYS A 267 -41.77 -10.15 22.76
C CYS A 267 -40.70 -9.15 22.32
N ASP A 268 -40.16 -9.29 21.10
CA ASP A 268 -39.13 -8.39 20.56
C ASP A 268 -39.61 -6.96 20.29
N ILE A 269 -40.92 -6.71 20.27
CA ILE A 269 -41.49 -5.38 20.03
C ILE A 269 -41.86 -4.67 21.33
N CYS A 270 -42.67 -5.30 22.19
CA CYS A 270 -43.10 -4.67 23.45
C CYS A 270 -42.20 -5.01 24.64
N THR A 271 -41.22 -5.91 24.48
CA THR A 271 -40.30 -6.40 25.53
C THR A 271 -40.98 -7.05 26.74
N GLN A 272 -42.30 -7.23 26.69
CA GLN A 272 -43.08 -7.89 27.73
C GLN A 272 -43.04 -9.41 27.54
N GLN A 273 -43.21 -10.12 28.65
CA GLN A 273 -43.38 -11.57 28.62
C GLN A 273 -44.61 -11.93 27.80
N ILE A 274 -44.47 -12.92 26.92
CA ILE A 274 -45.57 -13.32 26.04
C ILE A 274 -46.59 -14.12 26.84
N VAL A 275 -47.81 -13.59 26.88
CA VAL A 275 -48.98 -14.18 27.54
C VAL A 275 -49.98 -14.54 26.43
N GLY A 276 -50.44 -15.80 26.39
CA GLY A 276 -51.34 -16.29 25.32
C GLY A 276 -50.58 -17.04 24.23
N ILE A 277 -50.70 -16.63 22.96
CA ILE A 277 -50.04 -17.28 21.82
C ILE A 277 -48.69 -16.62 21.54
N ARG A 278 -47.62 -17.41 21.47
CA ARG A 278 -46.29 -16.98 21.02
C ARG A 278 -46.13 -17.14 19.51
N TYR A 279 -45.83 -16.06 18.82
CA TYR A 279 -45.57 -16.05 17.37
C TYR A 279 -44.08 -16.01 17.09
N LYS A 280 -43.51 -17.09 16.58
CA LYS A 280 -42.10 -17.16 16.19
C LYS A 280 -41.96 -16.88 14.69
N CYS A 281 -41.11 -15.94 14.31
CA CYS A 281 -40.82 -15.68 12.90
C CYS A 281 -39.97 -16.82 12.30
N ASN A 282 -40.35 -17.29 11.11
CA ASN A 282 -39.64 -18.37 10.44
C ASN A 282 -38.40 -17.90 9.66
N LYS A 283 -38.34 -16.61 9.31
CA LYS A 283 -37.23 -15.99 8.56
C LYS A 283 -36.18 -15.35 9.48
N CYS A 284 -36.59 -14.85 10.65
CA CYS A 284 -35.69 -14.16 11.59
C CYS A 284 -35.18 -15.09 12.70
N PRO A 285 -33.87 -15.06 13.02
CA PRO A 285 -33.32 -15.85 14.12
C PRO A 285 -33.80 -15.32 15.47
N ASN A 286 -34.39 -16.20 16.29
CA ASN A 286 -34.86 -15.91 17.66
C ASN A 286 -35.78 -14.68 17.76
N TYR A 287 -36.71 -14.51 16.81
CA TYR A 287 -37.64 -13.40 16.82
C TYR A 287 -39.05 -13.88 17.19
N ASP A 288 -39.55 -13.41 18.33
CA ASP A 288 -40.79 -13.82 18.99
C ASP A 288 -41.71 -12.62 19.26
N LEU A 289 -42.98 -12.73 18.87
CA LEU A 289 -43.98 -11.69 19.06
C LEU A 289 -45.17 -12.18 19.89
N CYS A 290 -45.73 -11.28 20.71
CA CYS A 290 -47.07 -11.49 21.27
C CYS A 290 -48.15 -11.20 20.22
N GLN A 291 -49.37 -11.67 20.46
CA GLN A 291 -50.50 -11.50 19.56
C GLN A 291 -50.74 -10.04 19.15
N VAL A 292 -50.75 -9.11 20.11
CA VAL A 292 -50.93 -7.67 19.86
C VAL A 292 -49.85 -7.12 18.93
N CYS A 293 -48.60 -7.53 19.13
CA CYS A 293 -47.48 -7.04 18.31
C CYS A 293 -47.46 -7.69 16.93
N LYS A 294 -47.90 -8.94 16.80
CA LYS A 294 -48.06 -9.62 15.51
C LYS A 294 -49.16 -8.96 14.67
N ASP A 295 -50.30 -8.62 15.27
CA ASP A 295 -51.40 -7.95 14.57
C ASP A 295 -51.11 -6.48 14.26
N SER A 296 -50.14 -5.86 14.96
CA SER A 296 -49.72 -4.48 14.69
C SER A 296 -48.97 -4.28 13.36
N GLY A 297 -48.57 -5.36 12.67
CA GLY A 297 -47.91 -5.28 11.37
C GLY A 297 -46.53 -4.60 11.38
N LYS A 298 -45.91 -4.44 12.56
CA LYS A 298 -44.60 -3.78 12.73
C LYS A 298 -43.39 -4.65 12.34
N HIS A 299 -43.63 -5.89 11.91
CA HIS A 299 -42.63 -6.79 11.32
C HIS A 299 -42.91 -6.90 9.81
N PRO A 300 -41.88 -7.09 8.95
CA PRO A 300 -42.07 -7.17 7.50
C PRO A 300 -43.19 -8.14 7.12
N ALA A 301 -44.13 -7.67 6.30
CA ALA A 301 -45.30 -8.45 5.88
C ALA A 301 -44.94 -9.69 5.04
N ASP A 302 -43.72 -9.75 4.49
CA ASP A 302 -43.19 -10.92 3.77
C ASP A 302 -42.72 -12.04 4.73
N HIS A 303 -42.73 -11.83 6.04
CA HIS A 303 -42.26 -12.83 7.00
C HIS A 303 -43.42 -13.58 7.67
N ASP A 304 -43.41 -14.90 7.53
CA ASP A 304 -44.41 -15.78 8.14
C ASP A 304 -44.09 -16.09 9.61
N PHE A 305 -45.15 -16.22 10.41
CA PHE A 305 -45.09 -16.54 11.83
C PHE A 305 -45.72 -17.90 12.13
N THR A 306 -45.03 -18.70 12.95
CA THR A 306 -45.58 -19.93 13.53
C THR A 306 -46.18 -19.62 14.89
N ALA A 307 -47.46 -19.97 15.09
CA ALA A 307 -48.15 -19.82 16.36
C ALA A 307 -47.86 -21.01 17.28
N HIS A 308 -47.39 -20.73 18.49
CA HIS A 308 -47.15 -21.70 19.54
C HIS A 308 -48.08 -21.38 20.72
N GLU A 309 -49.07 -22.24 20.95
CA GLU A 309 -50.01 -22.13 22.08
C GLU A 309 -49.42 -22.69 23.39
N LYS A 310 -48.35 -23.48 23.28
CA LYS A 310 -47.61 -24.06 24.41
C LYS A 310 -46.15 -23.68 24.32
N ASP A 311 -45.48 -23.65 25.46
CA ASP A 311 -44.06 -23.36 25.50
C ASP A 311 -43.25 -24.35 24.65
N ILE A 312 -42.33 -23.79 23.86
CA ILE A 312 -41.43 -24.57 23.02
C ILE A 312 -40.38 -25.21 23.93
N VAL A 313 -40.70 -26.38 24.46
CA VAL A 313 -39.72 -27.22 25.15
C VAL A 313 -38.88 -27.88 24.07
N ASN A 314 -37.66 -27.40 23.86
CA ASN A 314 -36.70 -28.08 23.00
C ASN A 314 -36.49 -29.48 23.58
N PRO A 315 -36.68 -30.58 22.82
CA PRO A 315 -36.46 -31.92 23.32
C PRO A 315 -35.05 -32.00 23.91
N GLN A 316 -34.97 -32.16 25.23
CA GLN A 316 -33.72 -32.32 25.95
C GLN A 316 -33.11 -33.63 25.45
N LEU A 317 -32.10 -33.53 24.59
CA LEU A 317 -31.37 -34.68 24.06
C LEU A 317 -30.95 -35.56 25.24
N THR A 318 -31.12 -36.88 25.14
CA THR A 318 -30.85 -37.78 26.28
C THR A 318 -29.39 -37.65 26.72
N ASP A 319 -29.10 -37.88 28.00
CA ASP A 319 -27.72 -37.72 28.53
C ASP A 319 -26.70 -38.58 27.76
N GLU A 320 -27.12 -39.76 27.30
CA GLU A 320 -26.31 -40.67 26.48
C GLU A 320 -26.01 -40.11 25.08
N GLU A 321 -27.00 -39.55 24.39
CA GLU A 321 -26.79 -38.92 23.09
C GLU A 321 -25.90 -37.67 23.19
N ARG A 322 -26.03 -36.87 24.26
CA ARG A 322 -25.14 -35.73 24.53
C ARG A 322 -23.70 -36.17 24.80
N LYS A 323 -23.50 -37.27 25.52
CA LYS A 323 -22.18 -37.85 25.79
C LYS A 323 -21.52 -38.34 24.49
N LEU A 324 -22.26 -39.05 23.64
CA LEU A 324 -21.77 -39.53 22.35
C LEU A 324 -21.41 -38.37 21.40
N GLN A 325 -22.23 -37.31 21.36
CA GLN A 325 -21.93 -36.12 20.56
C GLN A 325 -20.67 -35.39 21.04
N ARG A 326 -20.46 -35.30 22.36
CA ARG A 326 -19.25 -34.71 22.95
C ARG A 326 -18.01 -35.51 22.63
N GLU A 327 -18.06 -36.84 22.78
CA GLU A 327 -16.94 -37.73 22.45
C GLU A 327 -16.60 -37.66 20.96
N LYS A 328 -17.61 -37.62 20.09
CA LYS A 328 -17.42 -37.43 18.64
C LYS A 328 -16.81 -36.07 18.29
N LEU A 329 -17.17 -35.02 19.02
CA LEU A 329 -16.59 -33.69 18.86
C LEU A 329 -15.14 -33.66 19.35
N GLU A 330 -14.84 -34.25 20.50
CA GLU A 330 -13.49 -34.37 21.06
C GLU A 330 -12.56 -35.18 20.15
N ALA A 331 -13.03 -36.30 19.61
CA ALA A 331 -12.29 -37.10 18.63
C ALA A 331 -11.96 -36.29 17.36
N ARG A 332 -12.93 -35.51 16.86
CA ARG A 332 -12.74 -34.64 15.71
C ARG A 332 -11.75 -33.49 15.99
N ILE A 333 -11.77 -32.93 17.20
CA ILE A 333 -10.81 -31.91 17.63
C ILE A 333 -9.40 -32.51 17.70
N LEU A 334 -9.25 -33.73 18.23
CA LEU A 334 -7.96 -34.41 18.32
C LEU A 334 -7.38 -34.72 16.93
N GLU A 335 -8.21 -35.20 16.01
CA GLU A 335 -7.82 -35.44 14.62
C GLU A 335 -7.35 -34.15 13.92
N LEU A 336 -8.08 -33.05 14.08
CA LEU A 336 -7.69 -31.74 13.53
C LEU A 336 -6.37 -31.23 14.13
N ARG A 337 -6.14 -31.43 15.43
CA ARG A 337 -4.87 -31.07 16.09
C ARG A 337 -3.70 -31.90 15.54
N LYS A 338 -3.89 -33.21 15.36
CA LYS A 338 -2.87 -34.10 14.79
C LYS A 338 -2.53 -33.69 13.35
N LYS A 339 -3.54 -33.45 12.52
CA LYS A 339 -3.34 -32.97 11.15
C LYS A 339 -2.60 -31.64 11.08
N LYS A 340 -2.95 -30.68 11.95
CA LYS A 340 -2.27 -29.38 12.03
C LYS A 340 -0.80 -29.54 12.43
N ALA A 341 -0.49 -30.45 13.35
CA ALA A 341 0.89 -30.74 13.76
C ALA A 341 1.70 -31.39 12.62
N GLU A 342 1.11 -32.31 11.85
CA GLU A 342 1.74 -32.93 10.67
C GLU A 342 2.01 -31.90 9.56
N ASP A 343 1.04 -31.03 9.28
CA ASP A 343 1.18 -29.95 8.30
C ASP A 343 2.25 -28.93 8.73
N GLU A 344 2.34 -28.60 10.02
CA GLU A 344 3.37 -27.72 10.58
C GLU A 344 4.78 -28.36 10.50
N ALA A 345 4.90 -29.64 10.86
CA ALA A 345 6.16 -30.38 10.73
C ALA A 345 6.63 -30.44 9.27
N LYS A 346 5.70 -30.66 8.32
CA LYS A 346 6.02 -30.64 6.89
C LYS A 346 6.48 -29.26 6.42
N ARG A 347 5.81 -28.19 6.84
CA ARG A 347 6.21 -26.81 6.52
C ARG A 347 7.62 -26.50 7.04
N GLU A 348 8.01 -27.02 8.20
CA GLU A 348 9.36 -26.86 8.73
C GLU A 348 10.41 -27.59 7.89
N ILE A 349 10.13 -28.84 7.49
CA ILE A 349 11.00 -29.60 6.61
C ILE A 349 11.17 -28.87 5.26
N ASP A 350 10.08 -28.35 4.68
CA ASP A 350 10.11 -27.61 3.41
C ASP A 350 10.91 -26.30 3.52
N ARG A 351 10.82 -25.58 4.66
CA ARG A 351 11.65 -24.40 4.95
C ARG A 351 13.13 -24.75 4.98
N GLU A 352 13.50 -25.82 5.67
CA GLU A 352 14.89 -26.26 5.79
C GLU A 352 15.45 -26.75 4.43
N ILE A 353 14.65 -27.44 3.62
CA ILE A 353 15.01 -27.81 2.24
C ILE A 353 15.24 -26.55 1.39
N THR A 354 14.33 -25.58 1.47
CA THR A 354 14.44 -24.33 0.70
C THR A 354 15.72 -23.58 1.05
N ARG A 355 16.02 -23.44 2.35
CA ARG A 355 17.26 -22.82 2.85
C ARG A 355 18.52 -23.50 2.32
N ARG A 356 18.54 -24.84 2.30
CA ARG A 356 19.68 -25.62 1.75
C ARG A 356 19.78 -25.48 0.23
N SER A 357 18.65 -25.48 -0.46
CA SER A 357 18.60 -25.39 -1.92
C SER A 357 19.01 -24.01 -2.46
N SER A 358 18.66 -22.92 -1.76
CA SER A 358 18.98 -21.56 -2.21
C SER A 358 20.48 -21.28 -2.15
N GLY A 359 21.16 -21.75 -1.09
CA GLY A 359 22.62 -21.64 -0.99
C GLY A 359 23.34 -22.43 -2.08
N LYS A 360 22.91 -23.68 -2.32
CA LYS A 360 23.47 -24.52 -3.38
C LYS A 360 23.24 -23.91 -4.78
N MET A 361 22.05 -23.36 -5.04
CA MET A 361 21.70 -22.74 -6.32
C MET A 361 22.52 -21.48 -6.59
N GLN A 362 22.74 -20.63 -5.59
CA GLN A 362 23.59 -19.44 -5.72
C GLN A 362 25.06 -19.82 -5.98
N GLN A 363 25.57 -20.82 -5.27
CA GLN A 363 26.94 -21.28 -5.46
C GLN A 363 27.14 -21.91 -6.84
N GLU A 364 26.22 -22.77 -7.28
CA GLU A 364 26.27 -23.39 -8.61
C GLU A 364 26.15 -22.35 -9.73
N SER A 365 25.31 -21.32 -9.57
CA SER A 365 25.21 -20.22 -10.53
C SER A 365 26.51 -19.42 -10.63
N LEU A 366 27.18 -19.15 -9.51
CA LEU A 366 28.45 -18.43 -9.49
C LEU A 366 29.58 -19.26 -10.13
N THR A 367 29.66 -20.55 -9.81
CA THR A 367 30.63 -21.47 -10.42
C THR A 367 30.43 -21.57 -11.93
N LYS A 368 29.18 -21.74 -12.39
CA LYS A 368 28.85 -21.76 -13.83
C LYS A 368 29.24 -20.45 -14.52
N TRP A 369 29.03 -19.31 -13.87
CA TRP A 369 29.43 -18.02 -14.42
C TRP A 369 30.96 -17.90 -14.54
N GLN A 370 31.71 -18.32 -13.51
CA GLN A 370 33.18 -18.35 -13.53
C GLN A 370 33.73 -19.31 -14.61
N GLU A 371 33.16 -20.51 -14.72
CA GLU A 371 33.51 -21.48 -15.77
C GLU A 371 33.24 -20.91 -17.17
N GLN A 372 32.15 -20.17 -17.36
CA GLN A 372 31.87 -19.50 -18.64
C GLN A 372 32.88 -18.40 -18.97
N GLN A 373 33.34 -17.62 -17.97
CA GLN A 373 34.39 -16.62 -18.19
C GLN A 373 35.69 -17.29 -18.62
N ILE A 374 36.14 -18.30 -17.88
CA ILE A 374 37.35 -19.06 -18.19
C ILE A 374 37.23 -19.72 -19.57
N LYS A 375 36.07 -20.28 -19.92
CA LYS A 375 35.83 -20.88 -21.24
C LYS A 375 35.95 -19.84 -22.36
N ARG A 376 35.34 -18.66 -22.21
CA ARG A 376 35.46 -17.58 -23.20
C ARG A 376 36.88 -17.07 -23.34
N GLU A 377 37.60 -16.92 -22.23
CA GLU A 377 39.00 -16.49 -22.24
C GLU A 377 39.91 -17.54 -22.90
N THR A 378 39.72 -18.82 -22.58
CA THR A 378 40.50 -19.92 -23.20
C THR A 378 40.19 -20.08 -24.68
N GLU A 379 38.93 -19.92 -25.12
CA GLU A 379 38.56 -19.91 -26.54
C GLU A 379 39.14 -18.70 -27.28
N LYS A 380 39.10 -17.51 -26.66
CA LYS A 380 39.68 -16.30 -27.23
C LYS A 380 41.21 -16.41 -27.37
N ALA A 381 41.90 -16.92 -26.34
CA ALA A 381 43.34 -17.13 -26.38
C ALA A 381 43.75 -18.19 -27.43
N LYS A 382 42.97 -19.25 -27.60
CA LYS A 382 43.18 -20.23 -28.69
C LYS A 382 43.04 -19.60 -30.06
N LYS A 383 42.00 -18.78 -30.25
CA LYS A 383 41.75 -18.07 -31.51
C LYS A 383 42.86 -17.06 -31.82
N GLU A 384 43.29 -16.27 -30.84
CA GLU A 384 44.39 -15.32 -30.99
C GLU A 384 45.70 -16.03 -31.35
N LYS A 385 46.00 -17.17 -30.71
CA LYS A 385 47.18 -17.99 -31.03
C LYS A 385 47.13 -18.56 -32.44
N GLU A 386 45.96 -18.98 -32.91
CA GLU A 386 45.75 -19.46 -34.29
C GLU A 386 45.91 -18.33 -35.31
N ASP A 387 45.30 -17.16 -35.04
CA ASP A 387 45.42 -15.98 -35.88
C ASP A 387 46.87 -15.46 -35.94
N GLU A 388 47.61 -15.50 -34.82
CA GLU A 388 49.04 -15.15 -34.75
C GLU A 388 49.89 -16.13 -35.57
N LEU A 389 49.61 -17.43 -35.48
CA LEU A 389 50.29 -18.44 -36.30
C LEU A 389 50.03 -18.20 -37.79
N ARG A 390 48.78 -17.93 -38.16
CA ARG A 390 48.37 -17.63 -39.53
C ARG A 390 49.04 -16.35 -40.05
N ALA A 391 49.16 -15.33 -39.21
CA ALA A 391 49.86 -14.09 -39.54
C ALA A 391 51.37 -14.32 -39.75
N LYS A 392 52.01 -15.09 -38.86
CA LYS A 392 53.42 -15.49 -39.01
C LYS A 392 53.65 -16.26 -40.31
N GLN A 393 52.72 -17.14 -40.69
CA GLN A 393 52.81 -17.88 -41.95
C GLN A 393 52.68 -16.95 -43.17
N ARG A 394 51.72 -16.02 -43.18
CA ARG A 394 51.59 -14.99 -44.24
C ARG A 394 52.85 -14.14 -44.41
N ILE A 395 53.51 -13.76 -43.30
CA ILE A 395 54.77 -13.01 -43.35
C ILE A 395 55.88 -13.86 -43.98
N ARG A 396 55.98 -15.14 -43.58
CA ARG A 396 56.97 -16.06 -44.12
C ARG A 396 56.81 -16.27 -45.63
N ASP A 397 55.57 -16.42 -46.10
CA ASP A 397 55.26 -16.60 -47.52
C ASP A 397 55.62 -15.34 -48.33
N LYS A 398 55.32 -14.14 -47.80
CA LYS A 398 55.74 -12.86 -48.40
C LYS A 398 57.26 -12.75 -48.55
N ILE A 399 58.01 -13.11 -47.51
CA ILE A 399 59.49 -13.07 -47.55
C ILE A 399 60.03 -14.06 -48.59
N ALA A 400 59.41 -15.24 -48.74
CA ALA A 400 59.79 -16.21 -49.75
C ALA A 400 59.52 -15.69 -51.18
N GLN A 401 58.36 -15.08 -51.41
CA GLN A 401 58.03 -14.44 -52.70
C GLN A 401 59.00 -13.30 -53.05
N ASP A 402 59.27 -12.40 -52.10
CA ASP A 402 60.22 -11.29 -52.29
C ASP A 402 61.63 -11.80 -52.64
N LYS A 403 62.07 -12.90 -52.00
CA LYS A 403 63.35 -13.55 -52.29
C LYS A 403 63.37 -14.17 -53.69
N LEU A 404 62.28 -14.81 -54.12
CA LEU A 404 62.15 -15.37 -55.47
C LEU A 404 62.16 -14.26 -56.53
N GLU A 405 61.43 -13.16 -56.30
CA GLU A 405 61.39 -12.02 -57.23
C GLU A 405 62.76 -11.32 -57.33
N ARG A 406 63.47 -11.13 -56.21
CA ARG A 406 64.84 -10.59 -56.24
C ARG A 406 65.83 -11.51 -56.92
N ALA A 407 65.70 -12.83 -56.74
CA ALA A 407 66.53 -13.80 -57.44
C ALA A 407 66.29 -13.74 -58.96
N ALA A 408 65.02 -13.61 -59.39
CA ALA A 408 64.65 -13.43 -60.80
C ALA A 408 65.12 -12.10 -61.39
N LYS A 409 65.13 -11.00 -60.61
CA LYS A 409 65.68 -9.71 -61.05
C LYS A 409 67.21 -9.68 -61.13
N LYS A 410 67.92 -10.55 -60.38
CA LYS A 410 69.40 -10.62 -60.37
C LYS A 410 70.00 -11.24 -61.63
N THR A 411 69.17 -11.78 -62.54
CA THR A 411 69.58 -12.37 -63.83
C THR A 411 69.36 -11.47 -65.04
N GLY A 412 69.10 -10.16 -64.87
CA GLY A 412 68.94 -9.17 -65.96
C GLY A 412 69.99 -8.04 -65.95
N THR A 413 70.63 -7.80 -67.09
CA THR A 413 71.69 -6.82 -67.44
C THR A 413 71.22 -5.34 -67.36
N PRO A 414 72.11 -4.33 -67.18
CA PRO A 414 71.73 -2.95 -66.83
C PRO A 414 71.59 -2.01 -68.05
N VAL A 415 70.63 -1.08 -68.00
CA VAL A 415 70.51 0.11 -68.88
C VAL A 415 70.08 1.31 -68.02
N PRO A 416 70.62 2.53 -68.24
CA PRO A 416 70.42 3.67 -67.36
C PRO A 416 69.14 4.44 -67.71
N GLU A 417 68.32 4.79 -66.72
CA GLU A 417 67.21 5.71 -66.90
C GLU A 417 67.13 6.69 -65.74
N ALA A 418 66.87 7.94 -66.14
CA ALA A 418 67.06 9.20 -65.47
C ALA A 418 66.14 9.43 -64.26
N ALA A 419 66.62 10.33 -63.40
CA ALA A 419 65.85 11.01 -62.37
C ALA A 419 64.60 11.70 -62.91
N PRO A 420 63.55 11.82 -62.08
CA PRO A 420 63.11 13.17 -61.76
C PRO A 420 62.80 13.39 -60.27
N ALA A 421 63.19 14.59 -59.84
CA ALA A 421 62.44 15.56 -59.07
C ALA A 421 61.82 15.17 -57.71
N ALA A 422 62.30 15.92 -56.73
CA ALA A 422 61.77 16.11 -55.38
C ALA A 422 60.34 16.66 -55.32
N ALA A 423 59.60 16.21 -54.29
CA ALA A 423 58.68 16.93 -53.38
C ALA A 423 57.41 16.11 -53.06
N PRO A 424 56.71 16.36 -51.93
CA PRO A 424 57.15 16.35 -50.55
C PRO A 424 56.49 15.17 -49.78
N ALA A 425 57.05 14.85 -48.62
CA ALA A 425 56.53 13.82 -47.73
C ALA A 425 55.11 14.16 -47.20
N PRO A 426 54.14 13.23 -47.21
CA PRO A 426 52.99 13.34 -46.33
C PRO A 426 53.46 13.12 -44.89
N ALA A 427 53.17 14.10 -44.03
CA ALA A 427 53.45 14.01 -42.61
C ALA A 427 52.78 12.76 -42.01
N VAL A 428 53.62 11.78 -41.69
CA VAL A 428 53.26 10.66 -40.83
C VAL A 428 53.13 11.23 -39.42
N VAL A 429 51.90 11.43 -38.97
CA VAL A 429 51.59 11.55 -37.55
C VAL A 429 51.79 10.18 -36.91
N THR A 430 52.98 9.95 -36.38
CA THR A 430 53.25 8.91 -35.40
C THR A 430 52.60 9.30 -34.06
N PRO A 431 51.86 8.40 -33.39
CA PRO A 431 51.38 8.66 -32.04
C PRO A 431 52.56 8.57 -31.07
N THR A 432 52.98 9.71 -30.53
CA THR A 432 53.97 9.76 -29.46
C THR A 432 53.32 9.32 -28.15
N ALA A 433 53.93 8.30 -27.52
CA ALA A 433 53.62 7.86 -26.16
C ALA A 433 54.07 8.92 -25.12
N PRO A 434 53.47 8.95 -23.91
CA PRO A 434 53.25 10.16 -23.14
C PRO A 434 54.26 10.32 -22.00
N THR A 435 55.01 11.43 -21.92
CA THR A 435 55.62 11.87 -20.65
C THR A 435 56.01 13.36 -20.71
N ALA A 436 55.02 14.25 -20.61
CA ALA A 436 55.24 15.58 -20.07
C ALA A 436 53.97 15.96 -19.31
N VAL A 437 54.10 16.21 -18.01
CA VAL A 437 52.98 16.71 -17.21
C VAL A 437 52.62 18.08 -17.78
N PRO A 438 51.39 18.31 -18.26
CA PRO A 438 51.00 19.62 -18.77
C PRO A 438 51.05 20.65 -17.63
N ASP A 439 51.57 21.85 -17.93
CA ASP A 439 51.77 22.94 -16.97
C ASP A 439 50.43 23.48 -16.40
N GLN A 440 49.32 23.11 -17.03
CA GLN A 440 47.96 23.45 -16.64
C GLN A 440 47.06 22.21 -16.71
N VAL A 441 46.14 22.12 -15.75
CA VAL A 441 45.21 21.00 -15.54
C VAL A 441 43.79 21.56 -15.58
N LEU A 442 42.92 20.97 -16.38
CA LEU A 442 41.53 21.37 -16.45
C LEU A 442 40.68 20.50 -15.52
N ILE A 443 40.02 21.15 -14.56
CA ILE A 443 39.15 20.48 -13.59
C ILE A 443 37.70 20.83 -13.90
N GLN A 444 36.89 19.79 -14.13
CA GLN A 444 35.45 19.91 -14.27
C GLN A 444 34.77 19.62 -12.92
N ILE A 445 34.06 20.61 -12.39
CA ILE A 445 33.40 20.53 -11.08
C ILE A 445 31.90 20.52 -11.30
N ARG A 446 31.23 19.47 -10.81
CA ARG A 446 29.77 19.38 -10.81
C ARG A 446 29.22 19.90 -9.48
N LEU A 447 28.44 20.97 -9.54
CA LEU A 447 27.76 21.55 -8.38
C LEU A 447 26.55 20.68 -7.97
N GLN A 448 26.09 20.87 -6.73
CA GLN A 448 24.86 20.24 -6.23
C GLN A 448 23.60 20.63 -7.02
N THR A 449 23.65 21.78 -7.71
CA THR A 449 22.57 22.31 -8.56
C THR A 449 22.54 21.64 -9.94
N GLY A 450 23.49 20.74 -10.25
CA GLY A 450 23.64 20.12 -11.56
C GLY A 450 24.44 20.95 -12.56
N GLU A 451 24.76 22.21 -12.22
CA GLU A 451 25.62 23.07 -13.01
C GLU A 451 27.08 22.57 -13.01
N VAL A 452 27.75 22.76 -14.14
CA VAL A 452 29.12 22.28 -14.36
C VAL A 452 30.05 23.48 -14.53
N VAL A 453 30.93 23.68 -13.57
CA VAL A 453 31.97 24.72 -13.60
C VAL A 453 33.27 24.11 -14.11
N ARG A 454 33.93 24.76 -15.07
CA ARG A 454 35.24 24.35 -15.58
C ARG A 454 36.27 25.41 -15.22
N ALA A 455 37.36 25.01 -14.58
CA ALA A 455 38.43 25.90 -14.18
C ALA A 455 39.80 25.25 -14.41
N THR A 456 40.79 26.09 -14.66
CA THR A 456 42.17 25.69 -14.95
C THR A 456 43.04 25.96 -13.73
N PHE A 457 43.80 24.96 -13.31
CA PHE A 457 44.69 25.00 -12.14
C PHE A 457 46.08 24.46 -12.50
N LYS A 458 47.06 24.68 -11.63
CA LYS A 458 48.40 24.08 -11.77
C LYS A 458 48.42 22.68 -11.13
N PRO A 459 49.24 21.73 -11.61
CA PRO A 459 49.38 20.41 -10.99
C PRO A 459 49.76 20.43 -9.50
N THR A 460 50.46 21.48 -9.08
CA THR A 460 50.92 21.71 -7.70
C THR A 460 49.88 22.38 -6.80
N ASP A 461 48.77 22.88 -7.35
CA ASP A 461 47.71 23.48 -6.54
C ASP A 461 47.02 22.43 -5.68
N THR A 462 46.50 22.85 -4.52
CA THR A 462 45.79 21.97 -3.59
C THR A 462 44.28 22.02 -3.82
N LEU A 463 43.58 21.01 -3.32
CA LEU A 463 42.11 20.98 -3.34
C LEU A 463 41.49 22.16 -2.58
N SER A 464 42.21 22.77 -1.64
CA SER A 464 41.82 24.01 -0.97
C SER A 464 41.71 25.21 -1.93
N THR A 465 42.57 25.28 -2.95
CA THR A 465 42.49 26.34 -3.99
C THR A 465 41.23 26.16 -4.83
N VAL A 466 40.87 24.92 -5.14
CA VAL A 466 39.61 24.58 -5.84
C VAL A 466 38.40 24.97 -4.99
N HIS A 467 38.43 24.67 -3.69
CA HIS A 467 37.38 25.06 -2.75
C HIS A 467 37.23 26.59 -2.66
N ALA A 468 38.35 27.33 -2.58
CA ALA A 468 38.34 28.79 -2.58
C ALA A 468 37.79 29.38 -3.90
N HIS A 469 38.12 28.77 -5.04
CA HIS A 469 37.60 29.17 -6.34
C HIS A 469 36.08 28.97 -6.45
N LEU A 470 35.55 27.87 -5.89
CA LEU A 470 34.10 27.65 -5.83
C LEU A 470 33.40 28.63 -4.90
N ALA A 471 34.01 28.96 -3.76
CA ALA A 471 33.47 29.98 -2.86
C ALA A 471 33.43 31.37 -3.52
N ALA A 472 34.42 31.71 -4.34
CA ALA A 472 34.43 32.95 -5.13
C ALA A 472 33.39 32.96 -6.26
N ASN A 473 33.06 31.80 -6.84
CA ASN A 473 32.09 31.65 -7.92
C ASN A 473 30.65 31.36 -7.43
N GLY A 474 30.30 31.81 -6.21
CA GLY A 474 28.91 31.80 -5.73
C GLY A 474 28.45 30.52 -5.03
N GLN A 475 29.33 29.54 -4.82
CA GLN A 475 29.00 28.35 -4.01
C GLN A 475 29.18 28.67 -2.52
N SER A 476 28.10 29.05 -1.84
CA SER A 476 28.08 29.31 -0.40
C SER A 476 27.51 28.14 0.41
N GLY A 477 28.26 27.68 1.41
CA GLY A 477 27.86 26.60 2.35
C GLY A 477 29.04 25.74 2.79
N SER A 478 28.84 24.86 3.77
CA SER A 478 29.78 23.77 4.07
C SER A 478 29.60 22.66 3.05
N PHE A 479 30.58 22.42 2.19
CA PHE A 479 30.53 21.35 1.20
C PHE A 479 31.86 20.61 1.13
N LYS A 480 31.79 19.32 0.78
CA LYS A 480 32.92 18.43 0.56
C LYS A 480 33.15 18.21 -0.94
N LEU A 481 34.39 18.00 -1.33
CA LEU A 481 34.75 17.61 -2.69
C LEU A 481 34.89 16.09 -2.76
N SER A 482 34.38 15.49 -3.83
CA SER A 482 34.51 14.05 -4.07
C SER A 482 34.85 13.73 -5.52
N THR A 483 35.64 12.68 -5.75
CA THR A 483 35.90 12.13 -7.09
C THR A 483 34.75 11.21 -7.54
N THR A 484 34.55 11.09 -8.86
CA THR A 484 33.55 10.18 -9.45
C THR A 484 34.00 8.72 -9.42
N TYR A 485 35.27 8.47 -9.77
CA TYR A 485 35.85 7.12 -9.78
C TYR A 485 37.38 7.14 -9.68
N PRO A 486 38.01 6.39 -8.75
CA PRO A 486 37.38 5.75 -7.58
C PRO A 486 36.80 6.82 -6.65
N ARG A 487 35.61 6.58 -6.09
CA ARG A 487 34.92 7.58 -5.26
C ARG A 487 35.68 7.80 -3.94
N LYS A 488 36.31 8.96 -3.80
CA LYS A 488 36.99 9.42 -2.58
C LYS A 488 36.38 10.76 -2.18
N ILE A 489 35.99 10.88 -0.92
CA ILE A 489 35.47 12.13 -0.33
C ILE A 489 36.60 12.74 0.47
N TYR A 490 37.00 13.96 0.14
CA TYR A 490 38.09 14.65 0.84
C TYR A 490 37.53 15.39 2.05
N ASP A 491 38.15 15.18 3.21
CA ASP A 491 37.82 15.93 4.43
C ASP A 491 38.63 17.22 4.54
N SER A 492 38.24 18.12 5.45
CA SER A 492 38.83 19.46 5.59
C SER A 492 40.35 19.46 5.83
N ALA A 493 40.88 18.41 6.46
CA ALA A 493 42.32 18.21 6.65
C ALA A 493 43.01 17.74 5.37
N GLU A 494 42.40 16.80 4.63
CA GLU A 494 42.94 16.25 3.38
C GLU A 494 42.89 17.27 2.23
N MET A 495 41.91 18.18 2.23
CA MET A 495 41.80 19.24 1.22
C MET A 495 42.98 20.22 1.25
N LYS A 496 43.58 20.43 2.42
CA LYS A 496 44.72 21.37 2.58
C LYS A 496 46.05 20.75 2.18
N SER A 497 46.21 19.44 2.36
CA SER A 497 47.49 18.73 2.12
C SER A 497 47.57 18.05 0.76
N THR A 498 46.45 17.69 0.15
CA THR A 498 46.44 16.93 -1.12
C THR A 498 46.52 17.87 -2.33
N THR A 499 47.57 17.72 -3.14
CA THR A 499 47.73 18.40 -4.44
C THR A 499 46.88 17.74 -5.53
N LEU A 500 46.56 18.47 -6.60
CA LEU A 500 45.82 17.92 -7.75
C LEU A 500 46.56 16.75 -8.42
N LEU A 501 47.89 16.79 -8.44
CA LEU A 501 48.73 15.68 -8.88
C LEU A 501 48.59 14.45 -7.95
N ALA A 502 48.68 14.64 -6.64
CA ALA A 502 48.53 13.55 -5.66
C ALA A 502 47.10 12.96 -5.62
N ALA A 503 46.10 13.76 -5.99
CA ALA A 503 44.72 13.34 -6.13
C ALA A 503 44.44 12.55 -7.43
N GLY A 504 45.41 12.45 -8.35
CA GLY A 504 45.23 11.76 -9.64
C GLY A 504 44.32 12.50 -10.62
N LEU A 505 44.20 13.83 -10.49
CA LEU A 505 43.31 14.68 -11.30
C LEU A 505 44.00 15.32 -12.51
N VAL A 506 45.16 14.77 -12.91
CA VAL A 506 46.01 15.26 -13.99
C VAL A 506 46.03 14.22 -15.12
N PRO A 507 45.93 14.60 -16.41
CA PRO A 507 45.91 15.95 -16.97
C PRO A 507 44.53 16.65 -16.93
N ASN A 508 43.45 15.88 -16.76
CA ASN A 508 42.09 16.40 -16.61
C ASN A 508 41.39 15.62 -15.50
N GLY A 509 40.64 16.31 -14.64
CA GLY A 509 39.98 15.71 -13.49
C GLY A 509 38.50 16.10 -13.40
N THR A 510 37.67 15.21 -12.84
CA THR A 510 36.26 15.52 -12.53
C THR A 510 36.03 15.42 -11.02
N LEU A 511 35.49 16.49 -10.45
CA LEU A 511 35.09 16.57 -9.04
C LEU A 511 33.59 16.84 -8.92
N MET A 512 32.99 16.36 -7.84
CA MET A 512 31.60 16.61 -7.47
C MET A 512 31.54 17.27 -6.10
N VAL A 513 30.67 18.27 -5.99
CA VAL A 513 30.36 18.90 -4.71
C VAL A 513 29.31 18.06 -3.99
N THR A 514 29.65 17.59 -2.80
CA THR A 514 28.77 16.81 -1.91
C THR A 514 28.53 17.58 -0.61
N LYS A 515 27.36 17.43 -0.01
CA LYS A 515 27.03 18.06 1.27
C LYS A 515 27.73 17.37 2.44
#